data_AF-A0A843DA99-F1
#
_entry.id   AF-A0A843DA99-F1
#
_cell.length_a   1.000
_cell.length_b   1.000
_cell.length_c   1.000
_cell.angle_alpha   90.00
_cell.angle_beta   90.00
_cell.angle_gamma   90.00
#
_symmetry.space_group_name_H-M   'P 1'
#
loop_
_entity.id
_entity.type
_entity.pdbx_description
1 polymer ?
#
loop_
_entity_poly.entity_id
_entity_poly.type
_entity_poly.pdbx_seq_one_letter_code
_entity_poly.pdbx_strand_id
1 'polypeptide(L)'
;MSGTPNTMKLGMAVAFIGAIIAFYTMIQAWTGEVESAPYVGIDMAAAMLFFAAAGCFSSYSPVKGSTVIVISALAIAFSIIAAVYGAMEPIFAIVLVILGAVCVFCGNLPSTQDYIEEARII
;
A
#
# COMPACT_ATOMS: atom_id res chain seq x y z
N MET A 1 -15.43 -23.15 -9.02
CA MET A 1 -14.65 -21.90 -8.86
C MET A 1 -14.64 -21.56 -7.39
N SER A 2 -13.51 -21.69 -6.70
CA SER A 2 -13.37 -21.22 -5.33
C SER A 2 -13.49 -19.70 -5.32
N GLY A 3 -14.32 -19.15 -4.42
CA GLY A 3 -14.44 -17.70 -4.28
C GLY A 3 -13.11 -17.05 -3.90
N THR A 4 -12.96 -15.75 -4.20
CA THR A 4 -11.75 -14.98 -3.85
C THR A 4 -11.35 -15.19 -2.39
N PRO A 5 -10.09 -15.59 -2.11
CA PRO A 5 -9.61 -15.84 -0.76
C PRO A 5 -9.85 -14.66 0.19
N ASN A 6 -10.14 -14.94 1.46
CA ASN A 6 -10.30 -13.88 2.46
C ASN A 6 -9.01 -13.07 2.66
N THR A 7 -7.85 -13.66 2.41
CA THR A 7 -6.54 -13.00 2.45
C THR A 7 -6.40 -11.91 1.39
N MET A 8 -6.96 -12.11 0.20
CA MET A 8 -7.03 -11.10 -0.86
C MET A 8 -7.91 -9.92 -0.45
N LYS A 9 -9.09 -10.20 0.10
CA LYS A 9 -10.02 -9.17 0.59
C LYS A 9 -9.42 -8.37 1.74
N LEU A 10 -8.74 -9.04 2.66
CA LEU A 10 -8.03 -8.41 3.77
C LEU A 10 -6.90 -7.52 3.24
N GLY A 11 -6.04 -8.04 2.37
CA GLY A 11 -4.94 -7.29 1.77
C GLY A 11 -5.41 -6.03 1.04
N MET A 12 -6.51 -6.15 0.29
CA MET A 12 -7.15 -5.01 -0.38
C MET A 12 -7.65 -3.96 0.64
N ALA A 13 -8.40 -4.38 1.66
CA ALA A 13 -8.96 -3.47 2.66
C ALA A 13 -7.87 -2.75 3.45
N VAL A 14 -6.84 -3.49 3.90
CA VAL A 14 -5.70 -2.95 4.65
C VAL A 14 -4.92 -1.95 3.80
N ALA A 15 -4.64 -2.30 2.54
CA ALA A 15 -3.94 -1.40 1.63
C ALA A 15 -4.75 -0.11 1.37
N PHE A 16 -6.08 -0.23 1.23
CA PHE A 16 -6.96 0.93 1.03
C PHE A 16 -7.00 1.85 2.25
N ILE A 17 -7.04 1.29 3.47
CA ILE A 17 -6.93 2.06 4.71
C ILE A 17 -5.57 2.77 4.78
N GLY A 18 -4.48 2.08 4.44
CA GLY A 18 -3.14 2.67 4.35
C GLY A 18 -3.09 3.84 3.38
N ALA A 19 -3.75 3.71 2.22
CA ALA A 19 -3.83 4.77 1.22
C ALA A 19 -4.54 6.02 1.75
N ILE A 20 -5.66 5.85 2.48
CA ILE A 20 -6.41 6.96 3.08
C ILE A 20 -5.56 7.68 4.13
N ILE A 21 -4.85 6.95 4.98
CA ILE A 21 -3.98 7.54 6.02
C ILE A 21 -2.81 8.30 5.38
N ALA A 22 -2.16 7.72 4.37
CA ALA A 22 -1.10 8.38 3.62
C ALA A 22 -1.62 9.64 2.89
N PHE A 23 -2.85 9.61 2.37
CA PHE A 23 -3.47 10.78 1.76
C PHE A 23 -3.79 11.88 2.78
N TYR A 24 -4.20 11.51 4.00
CA TYR A 24 -4.42 12.46 5.08
C TYR A 24 -3.11 13.16 5.51
N THR A 25 -2.02 12.40 5.64
CA THR A 25 -0.70 12.97 5.99
C THR A 25 -0.17 13.90 4.91
N MET A 26 -0.39 13.57 3.63
CA MET A 26 -0.11 14.47 2.50
C MET A 26 -0.82 15.83 2.63
N ILE A 27 -2.09 15.84 3.07
CA ILE A 27 -2.83 17.10 3.30
C ILE A 27 -2.19 17.91 4.43
N GLN A 28 -1.73 17.25 5.49
CA GLN A 28 -1.10 17.91 6.64
C GLN A 28 0.30 18.46 6.31
N ALA A 29 1.02 17.82 5.40
CA ALA A 29 2.32 18.27 4.93
C ALA A 29 2.24 19.59 4.13
N TRP A 30 1.07 19.96 3.61
CA TRP A 30 0.89 21.17 2.81
C TRP A 30 0.72 22.42 3.68
N THR A 31 1.71 23.31 3.67
CA THR A 31 1.65 24.60 4.40
C THR A 31 1.10 25.76 3.55
N GLY A 32 0.81 25.53 2.27
CA GLY A 32 0.45 26.60 1.32
C GLY A 32 1.64 27.19 0.56
N GLU A 33 2.86 26.75 0.88
CA GLU A 33 4.10 27.28 0.30
C GLU A 33 4.79 26.25 -0.60
N VAL A 34 5.54 26.74 -1.60
CA VAL A 34 6.26 25.90 -2.57
C VAL A 34 7.30 25.01 -1.89
N GLU A 35 7.87 25.45 -0.77
CA GLU A 35 8.87 24.69 0.00
C GLU A 35 8.29 23.40 0.61
N SER A 36 6.97 23.33 0.79
CA SER A 36 6.29 22.11 1.27
C SER A 36 6.08 21.06 0.18
N ALA A 37 6.24 21.42 -1.10
CA ALA A 37 5.97 20.52 -2.23
C ALA A 37 6.73 19.18 -2.20
N PRO A 38 8.01 19.11 -1.79
CA PRO A 38 8.71 17.83 -1.68
C PRO A 38 8.10 16.90 -0.63
N TYR A 39 7.66 17.44 0.52
CA TYR A 39 7.04 16.64 1.59
C TYR A 39 5.69 16.08 1.15
N VAL A 40 4.86 16.93 0.53
CA VAL A 40 3.60 16.51 -0.10
C VAL A 40 3.85 15.44 -1.17
N GLY A 41 4.90 15.58 -1.98
CA GLY A 41 5.26 14.62 -3.01
C GLY A 41 5.63 13.24 -2.45
N ILE A 42 6.33 13.19 -1.32
CA ILE A 42 6.72 11.94 -0.65
C ILE A 42 5.48 11.23 -0.10
N ASP A 43 4.59 11.94 0.59
CA ASP A 43 3.36 11.36 1.14
C ASP A 43 2.39 10.94 0.03
N MET A 44 2.33 11.70 -1.06
CA MET A 44 1.58 11.33 -2.26
C MET A 44 2.11 10.01 -2.84
N ALA A 45 3.44 9.85 -2.94
CA ALA A 45 4.02 8.60 -3.43
C ALA A 45 3.66 7.41 -2.53
N ALA A 46 3.70 7.57 -1.21
CA ALA A 46 3.24 6.55 -0.27
C ALA A 46 1.76 6.20 -0.49
N ALA A 47 0.89 7.20 -0.61
CA ALA A 47 -0.54 7.01 -0.86
C ALA A 47 -0.80 6.27 -2.18
N MET A 48 -0.12 6.65 -3.26
CA MET A 48 -0.25 6.00 -4.56
C MET A 48 0.20 4.54 -4.52
N LEU A 49 1.28 4.23 -3.79
CA LEU A 49 1.75 2.86 -3.63
C LEU A 49 0.79 1.99 -2.83
N PHE A 50 0.13 2.54 -1.80
CA PHE A 50 -0.93 1.84 -1.09
C PHE A 50 -2.19 1.62 -1.95
N PHE A 51 -2.62 2.61 -2.74
CA PHE A 51 -3.70 2.41 -3.70
C PHE A 51 -3.33 1.38 -4.77
N ALA A 52 -2.09 1.39 -5.25
CA ALA A 52 -1.59 0.39 -6.18
C ALA A 52 -1.57 -1.01 -5.55
N ALA A 53 -1.14 -1.14 -4.29
CA ALA A 53 -1.21 -2.40 -3.55
C ALA A 53 -2.66 -2.89 -3.42
N ALA A 54 -3.60 -2.01 -3.08
CA ALA A 54 -5.03 -2.36 -3.02
C ALA A 54 -5.56 -2.84 -4.38
N GLY A 55 -5.20 -2.15 -5.46
CA GLY A 55 -5.51 -2.57 -6.83
C GLY A 55 -4.90 -3.93 -7.17
N CYS A 56 -3.67 -4.20 -6.72
CA CYS A 56 -2.99 -5.48 -6.90
C CYS A 56 -3.67 -6.65 -6.18
N PHE A 57 -4.47 -6.40 -5.13
CA PHE A 57 -5.30 -7.41 -4.45
C PHE A 57 -6.70 -7.58 -5.05
N SER A 58 -7.11 -6.73 -6.01
CA SER A 58 -8.42 -6.82 -6.66
C SER A 58 -8.51 -8.04 -7.58
N SER A 59 -9.67 -8.67 -7.69
CA SER A 59 -9.86 -9.87 -8.54
C SER A 59 -9.57 -9.63 -10.02
N TYR A 60 -9.58 -8.38 -10.49
CA TYR A 60 -9.38 -8.00 -11.89
C TYR A 60 -7.96 -7.53 -12.24
N SER A 61 -7.00 -7.63 -11.31
CA SER A 61 -5.66 -7.14 -11.55
C SER A 61 -4.82 -8.14 -12.35
N PRO A 62 -4.20 -7.76 -13.48
CA PRO A 62 -3.42 -8.68 -14.32
C PRO A 62 -1.99 -8.94 -13.80
N VAL A 63 -1.72 -8.68 -12.52
CA VAL A 63 -0.37 -8.74 -11.94
C VAL A 63 -0.06 -10.07 -11.28
N LYS A 64 1.22 -10.44 -11.25
CA LYS A 64 1.73 -11.62 -10.55
C LYS A 64 1.79 -11.40 -9.04
N GLY A 65 1.78 -12.48 -8.27
CA GLY A 65 1.89 -12.43 -6.80
C GLY A 65 3.16 -11.71 -6.33
N SER A 66 4.28 -11.88 -7.03
CA SER A 66 5.53 -11.15 -6.75
C SER A 66 5.39 -9.63 -6.87
N THR A 67 4.57 -9.14 -7.81
CA THR A 67 4.29 -7.71 -7.98
C THR A 67 3.53 -7.16 -6.77
N VAL A 68 2.57 -7.92 -6.24
CA VAL A 68 1.82 -7.52 -5.04
C VAL A 68 2.77 -7.30 -3.86
N ILE A 69 3.74 -8.20 -3.68
CA ILE A 69 4.73 -8.12 -2.61
C ILE A 69 5.64 -6.90 -2.81
N VAL A 70 6.16 -6.70 -4.02
CA VAL A 70 7.07 -5.58 -4.33
C VAL A 70 6.38 -4.23 -4.13
N ILE A 71 5.15 -4.06 -4.63
CA ILE A 71 4.40 -2.81 -4.46
C ILE A 71 4.09 -2.55 -2.97
N SER A 72 3.72 -3.59 -2.23
CA SER A 72 3.49 -3.47 -0.77
C SER A 72 4.77 -3.10 -0.02
N ALA A 73 5.92 -3.68 -0.39
CA ALA A 73 7.21 -3.35 0.19
C ALA A 73 7.67 -1.92 -0.16
N LEU A 74 7.39 -1.45 -1.37
CA LEU A 74 7.65 -0.07 -1.77
C LEU A 74 6.79 0.92 -0.97
N ALA A 75 5.52 0.59 -0.71
CA ALA A 75 4.65 1.42 0.15
C ALA A 75 5.24 1.58 1.56
N ILE A 76 5.80 0.51 2.14
CA ILE A 76 6.53 0.55 3.41
C ILE A 76 7.76 1.47 3.28
N ALA A 77 8.58 1.28 2.25
CA ALA A 77 9.80 2.06 2.06
C ALA A 77 9.51 3.57 1.97
N PHE A 78 8.49 3.97 1.20
CA PHE A 78 8.09 5.38 1.09
C PHE A 78 7.50 5.93 2.39
N SER A 79 6.80 5.11 3.19
CA SER A 79 6.33 5.52 4.52
C SER A 79 7.50 5.78 5.47
N ILE A 80 8.56 4.97 5.39
CA ILE A 80 9.80 5.18 6.17
C ILE A 80 10.53 6.44 5.69
N ILE A 81 10.66 6.63 4.38
CA ILE A 81 11.27 7.83 3.79
C ILE A 81 10.50 9.09 4.25
N ALA A 82 9.17 9.06 4.22
CA ALA A 82 8.33 10.16 4.70
C ALA A 82 8.64 10.55 6.14
N ALA A 83 8.80 9.58 7.05
CA ALA A 83 9.19 9.84 8.43
C ALA A 83 10.61 10.38 8.56
N VAL A 84 11.58 9.80 7.84
CA VAL A 84 13.00 10.21 7.93
C VAL A 84 13.21 11.64 7.45
N TYR A 85 12.49 12.05 6.40
CA TYR A 85 12.54 13.42 5.87
C TYR A 85 11.60 14.40 6.60
N GLY A 86 10.86 13.94 7.61
CA GLY A 86 9.94 14.79 8.37
C GLY A 86 8.68 15.22 7.60
N ALA A 87 8.38 14.58 6.47
CA ALA A 87 7.12 14.79 5.75
C ALA A 87 5.91 14.28 6.55
N MET A 88 6.11 13.18 7.29
CA MET A 88 5.07 12.49 8.03
C MET A 88 5.44 12.34 9.50
N GLU A 89 4.46 12.52 10.40
CA GLU A 89 4.69 12.23 11.81
C GLU A 89 5.02 10.74 12.04
N PRO A 90 5.93 10.42 12.97
CA PRO A 90 6.38 9.05 13.21
C PRO A 90 5.25 8.06 13.51
N ILE A 91 4.18 8.51 14.18
CA ILE A 91 3.03 7.65 14.54
C ILE A 91 2.32 7.15 13.28
N PHE A 92 2.04 8.03 12.32
CA PHE A 92 1.40 7.64 11.06
C PHE A 92 2.31 6.73 10.25
N ALA A 93 3.61 7.02 10.21
CA ALA A 93 4.56 6.17 9.50
C ALA A 93 4.63 4.75 10.09
N ILE A 94 4.64 4.60 11.41
CA ILE A 94 4.60 3.28 12.07
C ILE A 94 3.31 2.53 11.70
N VAL A 95 2.16 3.20 11.73
CA VAL A 95 0.88 2.59 11.34
C VAL A 95 0.94 2.13 9.88
N LEU A 96 1.40 2.96 8.96
CA LEU A 96 1.53 2.59 7.55
C LEU A 96 2.50 1.43 7.34
N VAL A 97 3.64 1.41 8.03
CA VAL A 97 4.59 0.29 7.97
C VAL A 97 3.93 -1.01 8.41
N ILE A 98 3.13 -1.00 9.48
CA ILE A 98 2.38 -2.17 9.94
C ILE A 98 1.37 -2.63 8.89
N LEU A 99 0.58 -1.70 8.33
CA LEU A 99 -0.41 -2.03 7.28
C LEU A 99 0.27 -2.60 6.03
N GLY A 100 1.37 -1.99 5.59
CA GLY A 100 2.17 -2.48 4.47
C GLY A 100 2.78 -3.86 4.74
N ALA A 101 3.25 -4.13 5.97
CA ALA A 101 3.75 -5.44 6.36
C ALA A 101 2.66 -6.51 6.33
N VAL A 102 1.43 -6.16 6.76
CA VAL A 102 0.26 -7.04 6.62
C VAL A 102 -0.04 -7.31 5.15
N CYS A 103 0.04 -6.31 4.26
CA CYS A 103 -0.11 -6.52 2.82
C CYS A 103 0.95 -7.46 2.25
N VAL A 104 2.23 -7.30 2.63
CA VAL A 104 3.31 -8.21 2.23
C VAL A 104 3.00 -9.64 2.71
N PHE A 105 2.58 -9.80 3.95
CA PHE A 105 2.23 -11.10 4.52
C PHE A 105 1.05 -11.74 3.78
N CYS A 106 -0.03 -10.99 3.55
CA CYS A 106 -1.19 -11.46 2.79
C CYS A 106 -0.82 -11.86 1.36
N GLY A 107 0.06 -11.10 0.72
CA GLY A 107 0.59 -11.40 -0.61
C GLY A 107 1.40 -12.69 -0.62
N ASN A 108 2.21 -12.97 0.40
CA ASN A 108 3.12 -14.12 0.44
C ASN A 108 2.47 -15.44 0.89
N LEU A 109 1.17 -15.45 1.21
CA LEU A 109 0.47 -16.68 1.58
C LEU A 109 0.23 -17.57 0.36
N PRO A 110 0.40 -18.91 0.46
CA PRO A 110 0.17 -19.83 -0.65
C PRO A 110 -1.24 -19.68 -1.26
N SER A 111 -2.26 -19.57 -0.41
CA SER A 111 -3.66 -19.38 -0.86
C SER A 111 -3.86 -18.11 -1.70
N THR A 112 -3.05 -17.08 -1.48
CA THR A 112 -3.08 -15.84 -2.27
C THR A 112 -2.31 -16.01 -3.58
N GLN A 113 -1.11 -16.61 -3.52
CA GLN A 113 -0.27 -16.86 -4.70
C GLN A 113 -0.97 -17.80 -5.68
N ASP A 114 -1.45 -18.95 -5.21
CA ASP A 114 -2.18 -19.94 -6.02
C ASP A 114 -3.40 -19.29 -6.68
N TYR A 115 -4.15 -18.46 -5.95
CA TYR A 115 -5.30 -17.76 -6.52
C TYR A 115 -4.90 -16.75 -7.60
N ILE A 116 -3.82 -15.99 -7.39
CA ILE A 116 -3.35 -15.00 -8.36
C ILE A 116 -2.81 -15.67 -9.63
N GLU A 117 -2.14 -16.80 -9.49
CA GLU A 117 -1.48 -17.49 -10.61
C GLU A 117 -2.43 -18.41 -11.40
N GLU A 118 -3.39 -19.06 -10.73
CA GLU A 118 -4.18 -20.14 -11.33
C GLU A 118 -5.66 -19.82 -11.50
N ALA A 119 -6.24 -19.00 -10.61
CA ALA A 119 -7.70 -18.85 -10.50
C ALA A 119 -8.22 -17.43 -10.76
N ARG A 120 -7.32 -16.47 -10.98
CA ARG A 120 -7.67 -15.08 -11.23
C ARG A 120 -8.19 -14.90 -12.66
N ILE A 121 -9.29 -14.15 -12.79
CA ILE A 121 -9.87 -13.82 -14.10
C ILE A 121 -9.08 -12.65 -14.68
N ILE A 122 -8.41 -12.88 -15.81
CA ILE A 122 -7.69 -11.87 -16.59
C ILE A 122 -8.52 -11.53 -17.83
#